data_AF-A0A807ZQY0-F1
#
_entry.id   AF-A0A807ZQY0-F1
#
_cell.length_a   1.000
_cell.length_b   1.000
_cell.length_c   1.000
_cell.angle_alpha   90.00
_cell.angle_beta   90.00
_cell.angle_gamma   90.00
#
_symmetry.space_group_name_H-M   'P 1'
#
loop_
_entity.id
_entity.type
_entity.pdbx_description
1 polymer ?
#
loop_
_entity_poly.entity_id
_entity_poly.type
_entity_poly.pdbx_seq_one_letter_code
_entity_poly.pdbx_strand_id
1 'polypeptide(L)'
;MPPMQKTAARSFRIVCKNTHTASVEALLRAQGYEFEAEPFSPLCRRLVAEPRPLGSSLAAFFGYIYIQDRSSMLPPLALAPAAGSAVLDMCASPGSKTGFLAQLVGRTGFVLGNEPSPSRLATLRANLHQCGFIHTGTCSYSGDALPLRPGSWKNILLDPPCSGWGTVEKNPQVLKLWQGDKLDSLTSLQRRLLRHAERLLAPGGHVVFSTCTTNVAENEDQVRFAEEHLGLVREHINPFPGFVWEELPGGEGTLRVDGARSQAQGFYVALLRKPENASSHHREPKAEQATHFGPARGSDGETAGAFLNGGRARSKNGSRPDARTGSRVPAGTPCPGHAFTVPRAIRTCCRRDRPCCTANMSASSRNRPPHYCRRTAPGKARCWASSTAASWMRPRACAPS
;
A
#
# COMPACT_ATOMS: atom_id res chain seq x y z
N MET A 1 -32.49 2.87 -36.12
CA MET A 1 -31.56 2.26 -35.15
C MET A 1 -31.37 3.23 -34.00
N PRO A 2 -31.62 2.85 -32.74
CA PRO A 2 -31.24 3.70 -31.63
C PRO A 2 -29.71 3.86 -31.64
N PRO A 3 -29.16 5.03 -31.31
CA PRO A 3 -27.72 5.20 -31.25
C PRO A 3 -27.18 4.24 -30.19
N MET A 4 -26.27 3.34 -30.58
CA MET A 4 -25.45 2.62 -29.61
C MET A 4 -24.75 3.68 -28.78
N GLN A 5 -25.19 3.87 -27.53
CA GLN A 5 -24.41 4.59 -26.54
C GLN A 5 -23.03 3.93 -26.55
N LYS A 6 -21.99 4.67 -26.97
CA LYS A 6 -20.60 4.28 -26.75
C LYS A 6 -20.39 4.26 -25.24
N THR A 7 -20.82 3.17 -24.58
CA THR A 7 -20.45 2.90 -23.20
C THR A 7 -18.93 2.77 -23.25
N ALA A 8 -18.21 3.72 -22.65
CA ALA A 8 -16.76 3.65 -22.59
C ALA A 8 -16.37 2.26 -22.07
N ALA A 9 -15.73 1.46 -22.94
CA ALA A 9 -15.45 0.06 -22.68
C ALA A 9 -14.62 -0.05 -21.40
N ARG A 10 -15.23 -0.63 -20.36
CA ARG A 10 -14.57 -0.83 -19.07
C ARG A 10 -13.41 -1.80 -19.23
N SER A 11 -12.34 -1.54 -18.51
CA SER A 11 -11.18 -2.43 -18.48
C SER A 11 -11.05 -3.11 -17.12
N PHE A 12 -10.41 -4.27 -17.13
CA PHE A 12 -10.12 -5.03 -15.93
C PHE A 12 -8.80 -5.76 -16.08
N ARG A 13 -8.22 -6.10 -14.94
CA ARG A 13 -6.99 -6.88 -14.83
C ARG A 13 -7.32 -8.24 -14.26
N ILE A 14 -6.73 -9.29 -14.83
CA ILE A 14 -6.77 -10.64 -14.28
C ILE A 14 -5.75 -10.72 -13.15
N VAL A 15 -6.20 -11.18 -11.99
CA VAL A 15 -5.43 -11.23 -10.73
C VAL A 15 -4.89 -12.63 -10.44
N CYS A 16 -5.53 -13.67 -10.97
CA CYS A 16 -5.15 -15.05 -10.72
C CYS A 16 -3.79 -15.44 -11.34
N LYS A 17 -3.25 -16.60 -10.95
CA LYS A 17 -2.06 -17.18 -11.58
C LYS A 17 -2.29 -17.40 -13.08
N ASN A 18 -1.23 -17.27 -13.89
CA ASN A 18 -1.30 -17.46 -15.34
C ASN A 18 -1.93 -18.80 -15.75
N THR A 19 -1.70 -19.87 -14.98
CA THR A 19 -2.28 -21.20 -15.22
C THR A 19 -3.79 -21.24 -15.09
N HIS A 20 -4.40 -20.28 -14.39
CA HIS A 20 -5.85 -20.21 -14.17
C HIS A 20 -6.53 -19.14 -15.04
N THR A 21 -5.77 -18.35 -15.80
CA THR A 21 -6.30 -17.28 -16.65
C THR A 21 -7.38 -17.79 -17.59
N ALA A 22 -7.13 -18.90 -18.31
CA ALA A 22 -8.11 -19.49 -19.23
C ALA A 22 -9.41 -19.89 -18.52
N SER A 23 -9.33 -20.44 -17.31
CA SER A 23 -10.49 -20.84 -16.51
C SER A 23 -11.30 -19.64 -16.02
N VAL A 24 -10.62 -18.56 -15.60
CA VAL A 24 -11.28 -17.31 -15.18
C VAL A 24 -11.97 -16.64 -16.37
N GLU A 25 -11.33 -16.63 -17.53
CA GLU A 25 -11.94 -16.13 -18.76
C GLU A 25 -13.15 -16.98 -19.19
N ALA A 26 -13.04 -18.31 -19.12
CA ALA A 26 -14.16 -19.20 -19.42
C ALA A 26 -15.34 -18.96 -18.46
N LEU A 27 -15.06 -18.72 -17.17
CA LEU A 27 -16.08 -18.36 -16.18
C LEU A 27 -16.80 -17.06 -16.55
N LEU A 28 -16.06 -16.03 -16.99
CA LEU A 28 -16.66 -14.78 -17.44
C LEU A 28 -17.49 -14.97 -18.72
N ARG A 29 -16.97 -15.70 -19.71
CA ARG A 29 -17.71 -16.00 -20.95
C ARG A 29 -18.99 -16.79 -20.69
N ALA A 30 -18.96 -17.76 -19.77
CA ALA A 30 -20.14 -18.51 -19.34
C ALA A 30 -21.21 -17.63 -18.67
N GLN A 31 -20.83 -16.46 -18.14
CA GLN A 31 -21.74 -15.47 -17.58
C GLN A 31 -22.19 -14.41 -18.62
N GLY A 32 -21.82 -14.58 -19.89
CA GLY A 32 -22.20 -13.72 -21.02
C GLY A 32 -21.30 -12.50 -21.21
N TYR A 33 -20.17 -12.40 -20.51
CA TYR A 33 -19.22 -11.30 -20.73
C TYR A 33 -18.37 -11.58 -21.97
N GLU A 34 -18.19 -10.54 -22.79
CA GLU A 34 -17.24 -10.56 -23.91
C GLU A 34 -16.15 -9.53 -23.67
N PHE A 35 -14.91 -9.89 -24.00
CA PHE A 35 -13.74 -9.05 -23.77
C PHE A 35 -12.59 -9.43 -24.68
N GLU A 36 -11.74 -8.45 -24.93
CA GLU A 36 -10.53 -8.56 -25.74
C GLU A 36 -9.28 -8.38 -24.88
N ALA A 37 -8.15 -8.91 -25.37
CA ALA A 37 -6.87 -8.67 -24.75
C ALA A 37 -6.42 -7.22 -24.96
N GLU A 38 -5.86 -6.61 -23.92
CA GLU A 38 -5.20 -5.32 -24.04
C GLU A 38 -3.77 -5.51 -24.57
N PRO A 39 -3.34 -4.76 -25.61
CA PRO A 39 -2.04 -5.00 -26.23
C PRO A 39 -0.86 -4.61 -25.33
N PHE A 40 -1.07 -3.75 -24.34
CA PHE A 40 -0.01 -3.29 -23.43
C PHE A 40 0.33 -4.28 -22.31
N SER A 41 -0.52 -5.28 -22.04
CA SER A 41 -0.23 -6.28 -21.01
C SER A 41 -1.07 -7.55 -21.14
N PRO A 42 -0.46 -8.74 -21.02
CA PRO A 42 -1.17 -10.01 -21.09
C PRO A 42 -2.14 -10.23 -19.92
N LEU A 43 -2.03 -9.43 -18.86
CA LEU A 43 -2.91 -9.50 -17.68
C LEU A 43 -4.17 -8.66 -17.83
N CYS A 44 -4.26 -7.82 -18.86
CA CYS A 44 -5.29 -6.81 -18.97
C CYS A 44 -6.31 -7.17 -20.06
N ARG A 45 -7.56 -6.86 -19.80
CA ARG A 45 -8.70 -7.13 -20.70
C ARG A 45 -9.59 -5.90 -20.79
N ARG A 46 -10.23 -5.77 -21.95
CA ARG A 46 -11.19 -4.72 -22.25
C ARG A 46 -12.54 -5.34 -22.53
N LEU A 47 -13.59 -4.91 -21.82
CA LEU A 47 -14.94 -5.38 -22.07
C LEU A 47 -15.46 -4.90 -23.43
N VAL A 48 -16.09 -5.82 -24.16
CA VAL A 48 -16.85 -5.57 -25.39
C VAL A 48 -18.35 -5.66 -25.09
N ALA A 49 -18.76 -6.64 -24.27
CA ALA A 49 -20.13 -6.79 -23.80
C ALA A 49 -20.18 -6.98 -22.27
N GLU A 50 -21.04 -6.20 -21.61
CA GLU A 50 -21.26 -6.24 -20.16
C GLU A 50 -22.76 -6.52 -19.90
N PRO A 51 -23.20 -7.80 -19.86
CA PRO A 51 -24.62 -8.14 -19.69
C PRO A 51 -25.17 -7.70 -18.32
N ARG A 52 -24.30 -7.58 -17.32
CA ARG A 52 -24.56 -7.06 -15.98
C ARG A 52 -23.28 -6.49 -15.40
N PRO A 53 -23.34 -5.59 -14.39
CA PRO A 53 -22.14 -4.94 -13.86
C PRO A 53 -21.02 -5.95 -13.55
N LEU A 54 -19.81 -5.74 -14.10
CA LEU A 54 -18.69 -6.68 -13.99
C LEU A 54 -18.33 -7.00 -12.53
N GLY A 55 -18.55 -6.05 -11.62
CA GLY A 55 -18.36 -6.25 -10.18
C GLY A 55 -19.27 -7.31 -9.55
N SER A 56 -20.36 -7.68 -10.23
CA SER A 56 -21.27 -8.77 -9.82
C SER A 56 -20.90 -10.14 -10.39
N SER A 57 -19.85 -10.22 -11.20
CA SER A 57 -19.37 -11.49 -11.75
C SER A 57 -18.82 -12.40 -10.65
N LEU A 58 -18.82 -13.71 -10.90
CA LEU A 58 -18.20 -14.66 -9.95
C LEU A 58 -16.69 -14.43 -9.88
N ALA A 59 -16.06 -14.06 -10.99
CA ALA A 59 -14.65 -13.72 -11.03
C ALA A 59 -14.32 -12.52 -10.13
N ALA A 60 -15.14 -11.46 -10.13
CA ALA A 60 -14.96 -10.33 -9.23
C ALA A 60 -15.20 -10.73 -7.77
N PHE A 61 -16.26 -11.49 -7.49
CA PHE A 61 -16.59 -11.96 -6.14
C PHE A 61 -15.43 -12.74 -5.50
N PHE A 62 -14.79 -13.65 -6.26
CA PHE A 62 -13.62 -14.41 -5.79
C PHE A 62 -12.28 -13.67 -5.91
N GLY A 63 -12.28 -12.40 -6.33
CA GLY A 63 -11.07 -11.60 -6.45
C GLY A 63 -10.11 -12.05 -7.57
N TYR A 64 -10.62 -12.76 -8.57
CA TYR A 64 -9.84 -13.18 -9.74
C TYR A 64 -9.64 -12.09 -10.78
N ILE A 65 -10.39 -10.99 -10.67
CA ILE A 65 -10.23 -9.79 -11.49
C ILE A 65 -10.26 -8.54 -10.62
N TYR A 66 -9.62 -7.48 -11.12
CA TYR A 66 -9.67 -6.15 -10.54
C TYR A 66 -10.14 -5.16 -11.61
N ILE A 67 -11.20 -4.42 -11.33
CA ILE A 67 -11.79 -3.45 -12.27
C ILE A 67 -11.06 -2.11 -12.10
N GLN A 68 -10.44 -1.63 -13.17
CA GLN A 68 -9.68 -0.38 -13.14
C GLN A 68 -9.54 0.22 -14.55
N ASP A 69 -9.25 1.52 -14.62
CA ASP A 69 -9.00 2.20 -15.90
C ASP A 69 -7.73 1.69 -16.59
N ARG A 70 -7.71 1.72 -17.93
CA ARG A 70 -6.54 1.35 -18.75
C ARG A 70 -5.30 2.13 -18.35
N SER A 71 -5.44 3.45 -18.20
CA SER A 71 -4.30 4.32 -17.91
C SER A 71 -3.75 4.10 -16.49
N SER A 72 -4.62 3.74 -15.53
CA SER A 72 -4.20 3.38 -14.16
C SER A 72 -3.35 2.10 -14.10
N MET A 73 -3.28 1.32 -15.18
CA MET A 73 -2.46 0.12 -15.28
C MET A 73 -1.02 0.42 -15.71
N LEU A 74 -0.77 1.60 -16.27
CA LEU A 74 0.54 1.99 -16.82
C LEU A 74 1.62 2.23 -15.75
N PRO A 75 1.37 2.91 -14.62
CA PRO A 75 2.45 3.22 -13.67
C PRO A 75 3.16 1.98 -13.09
N PRO A 76 2.45 0.91 -12.67
CA PRO A 76 3.10 -0.33 -12.25
C PRO A 76 3.94 -0.98 -13.37
N LEU A 77 3.46 -0.91 -14.63
CA LEU A 77 4.18 -1.46 -15.78
C LEU A 77 5.42 -0.63 -16.14
N ALA A 78 5.35 0.69 -16.01
CA ALA A 78 6.49 1.58 -16.21
C ALA A 78 7.56 1.42 -15.12
N LEU A 79 7.15 1.15 -13.87
CA LEU A 79 8.10 0.87 -12.78
C LEU A 79 8.79 -0.49 -12.96
N ALA A 80 8.10 -1.45 -13.58
CA ALA A 80 8.61 -2.79 -13.92
C ALA A 80 9.45 -3.45 -12.81
N PRO A 81 8.99 -3.50 -11.54
CA PRO A 81 9.80 -4.04 -10.46
C PRO A 81 10.08 -5.53 -10.69
N ALA A 82 11.33 -5.94 -10.46
CA ALA A 82 11.72 -7.33 -10.60
C ALA A 82 10.96 -8.26 -9.63
N ALA A 83 10.73 -9.51 -10.04
CA ALA A 83 10.18 -10.52 -9.16
C ALA A 83 11.05 -10.69 -7.90
N GLY A 84 10.41 -10.81 -6.73
CA GLY A 84 11.09 -10.86 -5.43
C GLY A 84 11.50 -9.50 -4.86
N SER A 85 11.35 -8.39 -5.59
CA SER A 85 11.73 -7.07 -5.09
C SER A 85 10.72 -6.48 -4.10
N ALA A 86 11.16 -5.45 -3.37
CA ALA A 86 10.33 -4.63 -2.51
C ALA A 86 9.93 -3.33 -3.21
N VAL A 87 8.65 -2.94 -3.12
CA VAL A 87 8.10 -1.72 -3.71
C VAL A 87 7.30 -0.92 -2.68
N LEU A 88 7.49 0.40 -2.67
CA LEU A 88 6.69 1.33 -1.89
C LEU A 88 5.66 2.02 -2.78
N ASP A 89 4.39 1.94 -2.43
CA ASP A 89 3.31 2.75 -3.00
C ASP A 89 2.93 3.83 -1.98
N MET A 90 3.33 5.07 -2.25
CA MET A 90 3.19 6.18 -1.29
C MET A 90 1.75 6.68 -1.12
N CYS A 91 0.89 6.43 -2.10
CA CYS A 91 -0.50 6.92 -2.19
C CYS A 91 -1.41 5.80 -2.73
N ALA A 92 -1.61 4.78 -1.91
CA ALA A 92 -2.01 3.45 -2.38
C ALA A 92 -3.52 3.26 -2.62
N SER A 93 -4.41 4.02 -1.97
CA SER A 93 -5.85 3.76 -2.07
C SER A 93 -6.43 4.19 -3.43
N PRO A 94 -7.31 3.38 -4.06
CA PRO A 94 -8.04 2.22 -3.52
C PRO A 94 -7.31 0.87 -3.59
N GLY A 95 -6.07 0.79 -4.07
CA GLY A 95 -5.28 -0.45 -4.14
C GLY A 95 -5.16 -1.07 -5.52
N SER A 96 -5.68 -0.40 -6.56
CA SER A 96 -5.56 -0.84 -7.96
C SER A 96 -4.10 -1.01 -8.39
N LYS A 97 -3.29 0.03 -8.18
CA LYS A 97 -1.87 0.06 -8.51
C LYS A 97 -1.05 -0.80 -7.56
N THR A 98 -1.29 -0.71 -6.24
CA THR A 98 -0.66 -1.56 -5.22
C THR A 98 -0.84 -3.04 -5.50
N GLY A 99 -2.06 -3.45 -5.86
CA GLY A 99 -2.35 -4.84 -6.23
C GLY A 99 -1.67 -5.26 -7.54
N PHE A 100 -1.49 -4.34 -8.49
CA PHE A 100 -0.73 -4.66 -9.69
C PHE A 100 0.76 -4.86 -9.37
N LEU A 101 1.35 -3.96 -8.59
CA LEU A 101 2.72 -4.11 -8.10
C LEU A 101 2.90 -5.45 -7.38
N ALA A 102 1.91 -5.85 -6.56
CA ALA A 102 1.92 -7.14 -5.88
C ALA A 102 1.93 -8.34 -6.86
N GLN A 103 1.26 -8.24 -8.01
CA GLN A 103 1.35 -9.27 -9.06
C GLN A 103 2.74 -9.30 -9.71
N LEU A 104 3.31 -8.12 -10.01
CA LEU A 104 4.60 -8.01 -10.71
C LEU A 104 5.76 -8.53 -9.86
N VAL A 105 5.82 -8.15 -8.58
CA VAL A 105 6.89 -8.64 -7.68
C VAL A 105 6.71 -10.12 -7.31
N GLY A 106 5.51 -10.69 -7.52
CA GLY A 106 5.22 -12.08 -7.19
C GLY A 106 5.24 -12.38 -5.69
N ARG A 107 5.02 -13.64 -5.33
CA ARG A 107 4.78 -14.08 -3.94
C ARG A 107 6.00 -13.95 -3.01
N THR A 108 7.20 -13.83 -3.58
CA THR A 108 8.45 -13.68 -2.84
C THR A 108 8.85 -12.21 -2.64
N GLY A 109 8.19 -11.28 -3.35
CA GLY A 109 8.40 -9.86 -3.19
C GLY A 109 7.57 -9.27 -2.05
N PHE A 110 7.64 -7.95 -1.91
CA PHE A 110 6.90 -7.21 -0.90
C PHE A 110 6.40 -5.88 -1.45
N VAL A 111 5.17 -5.50 -1.13
CA VAL A 111 4.64 -4.17 -1.45
C VAL A 111 4.13 -3.51 -0.19
N LEU A 112 4.60 -2.31 0.11
CA LEU A 112 4.06 -1.47 1.19
C LEU A 112 3.16 -0.38 0.59
N GLY A 113 1.86 -0.44 0.87
CA GLY A 113 0.91 0.60 0.49
C GLY A 113 0.61 1.57 1.63
N ASN A 114 0.87 2.86 1.42
CA ASN A 114 0.52 3.92 2.37
C ASN A 114 -0.80 4.60 1.99
N GLU A 115 -1.70 4.78 2.95
CA GLU A 115 -2.89 5.61 2.79
C GLU A 115 -3.19 6.33 4.11
N PRO A 116 -3.12 7.68 4.17
CA PRO A 116 -3.35 8.44 5.41
C PRO A 116 -4.80 8.41 5.89
N SER A 117 -5.78 8.31 4.98
CA SER A 117 -7.19 8.34 5.37
C SER A 117 -7.66 6.96 5.87
N PRO A 118 -8.16 6.83 7.12
CA PRO A 118 -8.56 5.54 7.68
C PRO A 118 -9.65 4.82 6.86
N SER A 119 -10.61 5.56 6.29
CA SER A 119 -11.68 4.98 5.47
C SER A 119 -11.14 4.44 4.14
N ARG A 120 -10.27 5.21 3.48
CA ARG A 120 -9.60 4.82 2.24
C ARG A 120 -8.61 3.66 2.46
N LEU A 121 -7.96 3.62 3.62
CA LEU A 121 -7.08 2.53 4.03
C LEU A 121 -7.87 1.24 4.28
N ALA A 122 -9.07 1.32 4.86
CA ALA A 122 -9.96 0.17 4.99
C ALA A 122 -10.33 -0.42 3.61
N THR A 123 -10.67 0.46 2.64
CA THR A 123 -10.91 0.04 1.25
C THR A 123 -9.68 -0.61 0.60
N LEU A 124 -8.50 -0.01 0.76
CA LEU A 124 -7.24 -0.59 0.29
C LEU A 124 -7.04 -2.00 0.83
N ARG A 125 -7.18 -2.18 2.15
CA ARG A 125 -7.03 -3.48 2.82
C ARG A 125 -8.05 -4.50 2.34
N ALA A 126 -9.32 -4.10 2.19
CA ALA A 126 -10.37 -4.98 1.70
C ALA A 126 -10.07 -5.48 0.27
N ASN A 127 -9.64 -4.57 -0.60
CA ASN A 127 -9.30 -4.89 -1.98
C ASN A 127 -8.08 -5.81 -2.11
N LEU A 128 -7.01 -5.53 -1.35
CA LEU A 128 -5.81 -6.39 -1.31
C LEU A 128 -6.13 -7.78 -0.75
N HIS A 129 -6.97 -7.84 0.30
CA HIS A 129 -7.42 -9.09 0.89
C HIS A 129 -8.29 -9.90 -0.07
N GLN A 130 -9.26 -9.27 -0.73
CA GLN A 130 -10.13 -9.93 -1.71
C GLN A 130 -9.32 -10.53 -2.87
N CYS A 131 -8.26 -9.85 -3.32
CA CYS A 131 -7.36 -10.33 -4.35
C CYS A 131 -6.33 -11.36 -3.86
N GLY A 132 -6.26 -11.66 -2.56
CA GLY A 132 -5.34 -12.64 -2.00
C GLY A 132 -3.86 -12.20 -1.98
N PHE A 133 -3.57 -10.89 -1.98
CA PHE A 133 -2.21 -10.37 -1.95
C PHE A 133 -1.60 -10.37 -0.53
N ILE A 134 -1.29 -11.55 -0.02
CA ILE A 134 -0.79 -11.76 1.35
C ILE A 134 0.60 -11.15 1.61
N HIS A 135 1.37 -10.87 0.57
CA HIS A 135 2.72 -10.28 0.64
C HIS A 135 2.69 -8.75 0.56
N THR A 136 1.57 -8.15 0.93
CA THR A 136 1.38 -6.70 1.00
C THR A 136 1.27 -6.22 2.44
N GLY A 137 2.00 -5.17 2.76
CA GLY A 137 1.87 -4.41 4.00
C GLY A 137 1.08 -3.13 3.75
N THR A 138 0.38 -2.62 4.76
CA THR A 138 -0.28 -1.32 4.68
C THR A 138 0.03 -0.46 5.90
N CYS A 139 0.23 0.84 5.69
CA CYS A 139 0.46 1.83 6.75
C CYS A 139 -0.39 3.08 6.55
N SER A 140 -0.47 3.90 7.60
CA SER A 140 -1.31 5.10 7.67
C SER A 140 -0.49 6.29 8.13
N TYR A 141 0.27 6.88 7.22
CA TYR A 141 1.06 8.09 7.48
C TYR A 141 0.81 9.14 6.41
N SER A 142 1.11 10.39 6.71
CA SER A 142 1.24 11.40 5.66
C SER A 142 2.33 10.94 4.69
N GLY A 143 2.04 10.97 3.38
CA GLY A 143 2.97 10.45 2.37
C GLY A 143 4.30 11.21 2.34
N ASP A 144 4.28 12.49 2.72
CA ASP A 144 5.46 13.37 2.79
C ASP A 144 6.23 13.25 4.12
N ALA A 145 5.78 12.37 5.03
CA ALA A 145 6.37 12.14 6.34
C ALA A 145 6.37 10.64 6.74
N LEU A 146 6.55 9.74 5.76
CA LEU A 146 6.67 8.31 6.05
C LEU A 146 7.90 8.04 6.94
N PRO A 147 7.74 7.34 8.09
CA PRO A 147 8.81 7.08 9.04
C PRO A 147 9.71 5.92 8.58
N LEU A 148 10.11 5.95 7.31
CA LEU A 148 10.98 4.97 6.67
C LEU A 148 12.41 5.52 6.59
N ARG A 149 13.39 4.62 6.64
CA ARG A 149 14.81 4.95 6.57
C ARG A 149 15.13 5.58 5.20
N PRO A 150 15.90 6.68 5.12
CA PRO A 150 16.38 7.18 3.84
C PRO A 150 17.16 6.13 3.04
N GLY A 151 17.08 6.18 1.72
CA GLY A 151 17.82 5.27 0.83
C GLY A 151 17.52 3.79 1.02
N SER A 152 16.32 3.43 1.49
CA SER A 152 15.96 2.04 1.81
C SER A 152 15.13 1.34 0.75
N TRP A 153 14.62 2.07 -0.25
CA TRP A 153 13.76 1.54 -1.30
C TRP A 153 14.40 1.68 -2.68
N LYS A 154 14.33 0.64 -3.50
CA LYS A 154 14.78 0.69 -4.90
C LYS A 154 13.67 1.02 -5.88
N ASN A 155 12.42 0.75 -5.52
CA ASN A 155 11.26 0.94 -6.37
C ASN A 155 10.19 1.69 -5.59
N ILE A 156 9.78 2.86 -6.09
CA ILE A 156 8.72 3.67 -5.49
C ILE A 156 7.69 4.00 -6.57
N LEU A 157 6.41 3.85 -6.24
CA LEU A 157 5.31 4.39 -7.02
C LEU A 157 4.73 5.57 -6.25
N LEU A 158 4.69 6.72 -6.91
CA LEU A 158 4.11 7.96 -6.42
C LEU A 158 3.00 8.39 -7.39
N ASP A 159 1.76 8.03 -7.06
CA ASP A 159 0.53 8.46 -7.72
C ASP A 159 -0.23 9.41 -6.80
N PRO A 160 0.21 10.68 -6.68
CA PRO A 160 -0.31 11.61 -5.68
C PRO A 160 -1.74 12.05 -6.01
N PRO A 161 -2.46 12.62 -5.03
CA PRO A 161 -3.68 13.37 -5.29
C PRO A 161 -3.46 14.43 -6.39
N CYS A 162 -4.35 14.41 -7.38
CA CYS A 162 -4.37 15.28 -8.56
C CYS A 162 -5.69 16.06 -8.63
N SER A 163 -5.70 17.14 -9.42
CA SER A 163 -6.95 17.84 -9.79
C SER A 163 -7.95 16.93 -10.48
N GLY A 164 -7.46 15.87 -11.14
CA GLY A 164 -8.29 14.87 -11.80
C GLY A 164 -8.93 15.34 -13.10
N TRP A 165 -8.40 16.36 -13.77
CA TRP A 165 -8.97 16.84 -15.04
C TRP A 165 -9.06 15.75 -16.13
N GLY A 166 -8.19 14.74 -16.11
CA GLY A 166 -8.26 13.57 -16.99
C GLY A 166 -9.45 12.64 -16.69
N THR A 167 -10.22 12.91 -15.63
CA THR A 167 -11.43 12.17 -15.23
C THR A 167 -12.72 12.95 -15.48
N VAL A 168 -12.65 14.15 -16.06
CA VAL A 168 -13.81 15.06 -16.24
C VAL A 168 -14.96 14.40 -17.00
N GLU A 169 -14.68 13.59 -18.02
CA GLU A 169 -15.71 12.84 -18.75
C GLU A 169 -16.44 11.82 -17.87
N LYS A 170 -15.76 11.27 -16.85
CA LYS A 170 -16.30 10.26 -15.92
C LYS A 170 -16.88 10.90 -14.65
N ASN A 171 -16.48 12.12 -14.32
CA ASN A 171 -16.96 12.84 -13.15
C ASN A 171 -17.01 14.36 -13.41
N PRO A 172 -18.10 14.86 -14.03
CA PRO A 172 -18.23 16.27 -14.45
C PRO A 172 -18.11 17.29 -13.31
N GLN A 173 -18.30 16.85 -12.06
CA GLN A 173 -18.15 17.68 -10.85
C GLN A 173 -16.69 18.10 -10.59
N VAL A 174 -15.72 17.44 -11.24
CA VAL A 174 -14.29 17.76 -11.22
C VAL A 174 -13.97 19.07 -11.95
N LEU A 175 -14.91 19.69 -12.67
CA LEU A 175 -14.71 21.06 -13.17
C LEU A 175 -15.15 22.12 -12.16
N LYS A 176 -16.10 21.80 -11.27
CA LYS A 176 -16.69 22.76 -10.31
C LYS A 176 -15.90 22.90 -9.01
N LEU A 177 -15.08 21.91 -8.66
CA LEU A 177 -14.33 21.87 -7.40
C LEU A 177 -12.97 22.59 -7.43
N TRP A 178 -12.50 22.99 -8.62
CA TRP A 178 -11.09 23.32 -8.89
C TRP A 178 -10.95 24.70 -9.54
N GLN A 179 -11.06 25.74 -8.70
CA GLN A 179 -10.67 27.12 -9.04
C GLN A 179 -9.39 27.48 -8.25
N GLY A 180 -8.47 28.21 -8.92
CA GLY A 180 -7.33 28.94 -8.36
C GLY A 180 -6.55 28.24 -7.25
N ASP A 181 -6.76 28.71 -6.01
CA ASP A 181 -6.01 28.41 -4.78
C ASP A 181 -5.76 26.92 -4.50
N LYS A 182 -6.62 26.03 -5.00
CA LYS A 182 -6.43 24.59 -4.79
C LYS A 182 -5.34 23.98 -5.65
N LEU A 183 -5.04 24.53 -6.84
CA LEU A 183 -4.00 23.98 -7.71
C LEU A 183 -2.62 24.15 -7.06
N ASP A 184 -2.34 25.34 -6.50
CA ASP A 184 -1.08 25.62 -5.80
C ASP A 184 -0.88 24.72 -4.58
N SER A 185 -1.96 24.42 -3.85
CA SER A 185 -1.92 23.49 -2.73
C SER A 185 -1.57 22.06 -3.16
N LEU A 186 -2.09 21.61 -4.31
CA LEU A 186 -1.81 20.29 -4.87
C LEU A 186 -0.39 20.18 -5.40
N THR A 187 0.04 21.14 -6.23
CA THR A 187 1.40 21.15 -6.77
C THR A 187 2.43 21.24 -5.66
N SER A 188 2.17 22.03 -4.61
CA SER A 188 3.01 22.08 -3.41
C SER A 188 3.05 20.74 -2.66
N LEU A 189 1.92 20.04 -2.52
CA LEU A 189 1.88 18.71 -1.93
C LEU A 189 2.66 17.69 -2.78
N GLN A 190 2.48 17.70 -4.10
CA GLN A 190 3.18 16.82 -5.04
C GLN A 190 4.70 17.01 -4.95
N ARG A 191 5.19 18.25 -4.87
CA ARG A 191 6.62 18.56 -4.63
C ARG A 191 7.13 18.01 -3.30
N ARG A 192 6.36 18.14 -2.22
CA ARG A 192 6.74 17.56 -0.91
C ARG A 192 6.81 16.04 -0.95
N LEU A 193 5.84 15.40 -1.62
CA LEU A 193 5.82 13.96 -1.82
C LEU A 193 7.01 13.48 -2.67
N LEU A 194 7.33 14.17 -3.77
CA LEU A 194 8.50 13.88 -4.61
C LEU A 194 9.81 14.00 -3.83
N ARG A 195 9.97 15.07 -3.04
CA ARG A 195 11.13 15.24 -2.17
C ARG A 195 11.25 14.11 -1.16
N HIS A 196 10.13 13.66 -0.61
CA HIS A 196 10.13 12.52 0.32
C HIS A 196 10.42 11.19 -0.40
N ALA A 197 9.92 11.00 -1.62
CA ALA A 197 10.24 9.84 -2.45
C ALA A 197 11.74 9.76 -2.72
N GLU A 198 12.36 10.86 -3.18
CA GLU A 198 13.80 10.95 -3.42
C GLU A 198 14.61 10.60 -2.15
N ARG A 199 14.23 11.13 -0.98
CA ARG A 199 14.85 10.82 0.31
C ARG A 199 14.83 9.31 0.61
N LEU A 200 13.71 8.64 0.35
CA LEU A 200 13.55 7.21 0.59
C LEU A 200 14.24 6.33 -0.47
N LEU A 201 14.46 6.88 -1.66
CA LEU A 201 15.02 6.18 -2.80
C LEU A 201 16.52 5.93 -2.58
N ALA A 202 16.91 4.66 -2.72
CA ALA A 202 18.31 4.25 -2.73
C ALA A 202 19.01 4.76 -4.00
N PRO A 203 20.34 4.98 -3.98
CA PRO A 203 21.09 5.20 -5.21
C PRO A 203 20.82 4.10 -6.24
N GLY A 204 20.66 4.49 -7.51
CA GLY A 204 20.28 3.59 -8.59
C GLY A 204 18.79 3.19 -8.60
N GLY A 205 18.02 3.57 -7.58
CA GLY A 205 16.59 3.26 -7.50
C GLY A 205 15.73 4.11 -8.42
N HIS A 206 14.52 3.63 -8.69
CA HIS A 206 13.52 4.25 -9.55
C HIS A 206 12.27 4.68 -8.77
N VAL A 207 11.74 5.84 -9.14
CA VAL A 207 10.40 6.30 -8.78
C VAL A 207 9.59 6.54 -10.04
N VAL A 208 8.40 5.95 -10.11
CA VAL A 208 7.38 6.37 -11.09
C VAL A 208 6.52 7.43 -10.46
N PHE A 209 6.48 8.59 -11.09
CA PHE A 209 5.53 9.66 -10.81
C PHE A 209 4.38 9.59 -11.81
N SER A 210 3.13 9.59 -11.35
CA SER A 210 1.98 9.56 -12.25
C SER A 210 0.82 10.39 -11.75
N THR A 211 0.01 10.91 -12.66
CA THR A 211 -1.22 11.61 -12.29
C THR A 211 -2.37 11.29 -13.24
N CYS A 212 -3.57 11.54 -12.72
CA CYS A 212 -4.85 11.44 -13.42
C CYS A 212 -5.31 12.76 -14.08
N THR A 213 -4.38 13.68 -14.34
CA THR A 213 -4.66 15.02 -14.86
C THR A 213 -3.82 15.33 -16.09
N THR A 214 -4.31 16.27 -16.88
CA THR A 214 -3.63 16.83 -18.06
C THR A 214 -2.99 18.19 -17.77
N ASN A 215 -2.98 18.63 -16.50
CA ASN A 215 -2.38 19.91 -16.12
C ASN A 215 -0.85 19.85 -16.16
N VAL A 216 -0.22 20.80 -16.86
CA VAL A 216 1.25 20.91 -16.98
C VAL A 216 1.93 21.17 -15.62
N ALA A 217 1.31 21.99 -14.78
CA ALA A 217 1.81 22.34 -13.44
C ALA A 217 1.87 21.13 -12.49
N GLU A 218 1.01 20.14 -12.69
CA GLU A 218 0.97 18.89 -11.91
C GLU A 218 1.80 17.75 -12.53
N ASN A 219 2.29 17.95 -13.76
CA ASN A 219 2.96 16.93 -14.55
C ASN A 219 4.39 17.36 -14.91
N GLU A 220 4.59 17.98 -16.07
CA GLU A 220 5.90 18.33 -16.59
C GLU A 220 6.66 19.28 -15.65
N ASP A 221 5.97 20.20 -14.96
CA ASP A 221 6.59 21.06 -13.94
C ASP A 221 7.05 20.30 -12.68
N GLN A 222 6.37 19.21 -12.32
CA GLN A 222 6.77 18.36 -11.20
C GLN A 222 7.99 17.51 -11.54
N VAL A 223 8.06 17.02 -12.78
CA VAL A 223 9.23 16.31 -13.31
C VAL A 223 10.42 17.25 -13.40
N ARG A 224 10.24 18.45 -13.95
CA ARG A 224 11.27 19.50 -13.99
C ARG A 224 11.78 19.84 -12.59
N PHE A 225 10.88 19.99 -11.61
CA PHE A 225 11.26 20.20 -10.21
C PHE A 225 12.11 19.05 -9.66
N ALA A 226 11.76 17.80 -9.99
CA ALA A 226 12.52 16.63 -9.56
C ALA A 226 13.94 16.60 -10.17
N GLU A 227 14.09 17.01 -11.42
CA GLU A 227 15.38 17.10 -12.10
C GLU A 227 16.24 18.24 -11.52
N GLU A 228 15.70 19.45 -11.50
CA GLU A 228 16.45 20.67 -11.15
C GLU A 228 16.75 20.79 -9.65
N HIS A 229 15.85 20.31 -8.78
CA HIS A 229 15.97 20.54 -7.33
C HIS A 229 16.23 19.29 -6.51
N LEU A 230 15.94 18.10 -7.05
CA LEU A 230 16.17 16.83 -6.34
C LEU A 230 17.30 16.00 -6.96
N GLY A 231 17.81 16.39 -8.14
CA GLY A 231 18.88 15.68 -8.84
C GLY A 231 18.46 14.29 -9.36
N LEU A 232 17.15 14.06 -9.50
CA LEU A 232 16.64 12.85 -10.15
C LEU A 232 16.84 12.97 -11.66
N VAL A 233 17.09 11.85 -12.32
CA VAL A 233 17.29 11.79 -13.77
C VAL A 233 16.08 11.13 -14.39
N ARG A 234 15.43 11.81 -15.32
CA ARG A 234 14.33 11.23 -16.10
C ARG A 234 14.86 10.12 -17.02
N GLU A 235 14.17 8.99 -17.02
CA GLU A 235 14.41 7.89 -17.94
C GLU A 235 13.31 7.83 -19.00
N HIS A 236 13.73 7.58 -20.24
CA HIS A 236 12.82 7.48 -21.37
C HIS A 236 11.94 6.23 -21.23
N ILE A 237 10.62 6.42 -21.19
CA ILE A 237 9.65 5.32 -21.23
C ILE A 237 9.24 5.07 -22.68
N ASN A 238 9.39 3.84 -23.15
CA ASN A 238 8.84 3.46 -24.46
C ASN A 238 7.31 3.47 -24.42
N PRO A 239 6.64 4.10 -25.40
CA PRO A 239 5.18 4.14 -25.44
C PRO A 239 4.55 2.74 -25.48
N PHE A 240 3.58 2.50 -24.61
CA PHE A 240 2.83 1.24 -24.60
C PHE A 240 1.88 1.15 -25.81
N PRO A 241 1.69 -0.04 -26.40
CA PRO A 241 0.76 -0.20 -27.51
C PRO A 241 -0.69 -0.03 -27.05
N GLY A 242 -1.58 0.35 -27.97
CA GLY A 242 -3.02 0.51 -27.72
C GLY A 242 -3.43 1.82 -27.02
N PHE A 243 -2.51 2.77 -26.91
CA PHE A 243 -2.79 4.14 -26.48
C PHE A 243 -2.36 5.12 -27.56
N VAL A 244 -2.96 6.30 -27.50
CA VAL A 244 -2.55 7.48 -28.26
C VAL A 244 -1.86 8.42 -27.29
N TRP A 245 -0.69 8.89 -27.68
CA TRP A 245 0.20 9.69 -26.86
C TRP A 245 0.20 11.14 -27.32
N GLU A 246 0.11 12.06 -26.37
CA GLU A 246 0.31 13.49 -26.60
C GLU A 246 1.78 13.83 -26.38
N GLU A 247 2.36 14.59 -27.29
CA GLU A 247 3.71 15.14 -27.11
C GLU A 247 3.59 16.64 -26.84
N LEU A 248 4.16 17.08 -25.73
CA LEU A 248 4.27 18.49 -25.36
C LEU A 248 5.73 18.84 -25.10
N PRO A 249 6.15 20.09 -25.36
CA PRO A 249 7.49 20.55 -25.04
C PRO A 249 7.81 20.33 -23.55
N GLY A 250 8.97 19.73 -23.25
CA GLY A 250 9.38 19.39 -21.89
C GLY A 250 8.81 18.07 -21.35
N GLY A 251 7.97 17.38 -22.13
CA GLY A 251 7.44 16.05 -21.86
C GLY A 251 8.25 14.92 -22.48
N GLU A 252 9.43 15.19 -23.06
CA GLU A 252 10.25 14.19 -23.72
C GLU A 252 10.63 13.07 -22.74
N GLY A 253 10.49 11.82 -23.19
CA GLY A 253 10.76 10.63 -22.38
C GLY A 253 9.67 10.28 -21.34
N THR A 254 8.60 11.07 -21.22
CA THR A 254 7.44 10.73 -20.39
C THR A 254 6.26 10.31 -21.27
N LEU A 255 5.22 9.77 -20.62
CA LEU A 255 4.02 9.31 -21.30
C LEU A 255 2.83 10.15 -20.90
N ARG A 256 2.13 10.69 -21.89
CA ARG A 256 0.90 11.46 -21.71
C ARG A 256 -0.21 10.85 -22.56
N VAL A 257 -1.21 10.28 -21.91
CA VAL A 257 -2.32 9.60 -22.57
C VAL A 257 -3.35 10.61 -23.04
N ASP A 258 -3.62 10.65 -24.34
CA ASP A 258 -4.83 11.29 -24.87
C ASP A 258 -6.03 10.41 -24.47
N GLY A 259 -6.81 10.86 -23.49
CA GLY A 259 -7.92 10.08 -22.94
C GLY A 259 -9.00 9.77 -23.97
N ALA A 260 -9.37 10.75 -24.79
CA ALA A 260 -10.44 10.63 -25.76
C ALA A 260 -10.07 9.65 -26.89
N ARG A 261 -8.88 9.82 -27.47
CA ARG A 261 -8.40 8.96 -28.57
C ARG A 261 -7.98 7.58 -28.09
N SER A 262 -7.56 7.46 -26.82
CA SER A 262 -7.24 6.17 -26.21
C SER A 262 -8.45 5.47 -25.60
N GLN A 263 -9.64 6.08 -25.58
CA GLN A 263 -10.81 5.54 -24.88
C GLN A 263 -10.48 5.16 -23.43
N ALA A 264 -9.69 6.01 -22.76
CA ALA A 264 -9.14 5.82 -21.43
C ALA A 264 -9.20 7.16 -20.65
N GLN A 265 -8.79 7.17 -19.39
CA GLN A 265 -8.59 8.45 -18.70
C GLN A 265 -7.35 9.16 -19.24
N GLY A 266 -7.42 10.48 -19.35
CA GLY A 266 -6.22 11.31 -19.55
C GLY A 266 -5.27 11.08 -18.37
N PHE A 267 -4.00 10.84 -18.65
CA PHE A 267 -3.08 10.32 -17.65
C PHE A 267 -1.63 10.67 -17.99
N TYR A 268 -0.80 10.81 -16.96
CA TYR A 268 0.61 11.13 -17.11
C TYR A 268 1.47 10.13 -16.34
N VAL A 269 2.60 9.72 -16.92
CA VAL A 269 3.58 8.81 -16.30
C VAL A 269 5.00 9.28 -16.63
N ALA A 270 5.81 9.45 -15.60
CA ALA A 270 7.25 9.71 -15.71
C ALA A 270 8.04 8.71 -14.87
N LEU A 271 9.16 8.23 -15.41
CA LEU A 271 10.09 7.36 -14.71
C LEU A 271 11.34 8.18 -14.37
N LEU A 272 11.69 8.21 -13.10
CA LEU A 272 12.81 8.98 -12.57
C LEU A 272 13.75 8.03 -11.83
N ARG A 273 15.05 8.16 -12.06
CA ARG A 273 16.10 7.40 -11.38
C ARG A 273 16.94 8.31 -10.50
N LYS A 274 17.33 7.82 -9.32
CA LYS A 274 18.35 8.45 -8.50
C LYS A 274 19.76 8.04 -8.96
N PRO A 275 20.68 8.99 -9.26
CA PRO A 275 22.05 8.65 -9.64
C PRO A 275 22.77 7.78 -8.60
N GLU A 276 23.63 6.87 -9.04
CA GLU A 276 24.43 5.96 -8.19
C GLU A 276 25.37 6.72 -7.23
N ASN A 277 25.89 7.87 -7.70
CA ASN A 277 26.85 8.68 -6.95
C ASN A 277 26.18 9.75 -6.06
N ALA A 278 24.85 9.73 -5.92
CA ALA A 278 24.15 10.64 -5.03
C ALA A 278 24.49 10.26 -3.59
N SER A 279 25.42 10.99 -2.98
CA SER A 279 25.79 10.79 -1.58
C SER A 279 24.57 11.01 -0.68
N SER A 280 24.37 10.13 0.29
CA SER A 280 23.31 10.24 1.29
C SER A 280 23.66 11.36 2.29
N HIS A 281 23.73 12.62 1.84
CA HIS A 281 23.90 13.78 2.71
C HIS A 281 22.57 14.15 3.36
N HIS A 282 21.99 13.23 4.14
CA HIS A 282 21.00 13.63 5.12
C HIS A 282 21.74 14.14 6.37
N ARG A 283 21.97 15.45 6.40
CA ARG A 283 22.09 16.14 7.70
C ARG A 283 20.74 15.97 8.39
N GLU A 284 20.72 15.23 9.48
CA GLU A 284 19.59 15.29 10.42
C GLU A 284 19.36 16.77 10.78
N PRO A 285 18.12 17.28 10.72
CA PRO A 285 17.84 18.57 11.33
C PRO A 285 18.18 18.45 12.81
N LYS A 286 19.11 19.30 13.29
CA LYS A 286 19.40 19.41 14.72
C LYS A 286 18.07 19.65 15.43
N ALA A 287 17.72 18.75 16.36
CA ALA A 287 16.60 18.97 17.26
C ALA A 287 16.81 20.32 17.95
N GLU A 288 16.01 21.32 17.61
CA GLU A 288 15.84 22.47 18.48
C GLU A 288 15.33 21.94 19.81
N GLN A 289 16.11 22.19 20.87
CA GLN A 289 15.72 21.90 22.22
C GLN A 289 14.44 22.68 22.51
N ALA A 290 13.30 22.00 22.41
CA ALA A 290 12.04 22.50 22.93
C ALA A 290 12.25 22.79 24.42
N THR A 291 12.29 24.08 24.75
CA THR A 291 12.29 24.55 26.12
C THR A 291 11.07 23.97 26.81
N HIS A 292 11.33 23.24 27.87
CA HIS A 292 10.35 22.51 28.66
C HIS A 292 9.48 23.53 29.41
N PHE A 293 8.36 23.97 28.82
CA PHE A 293 7.31 24.64 29.58
C PHE A 293 6.53 23.57 30.35
N GLY A 294 6.89 23.41 31.62
CA GLY A 294 6.12 22.63 32.59
C GLY A 294 4.74 23.25 32.83
N PRO A 295 3.75 22.44 33.26
CA PRO A 295 2.38 22.89 33.37
C PRO A 295 2.21 23.90 34.51
N ALA A 296 1.61 25.05 34.20
CA ALA A 296 1.13 26.01 35.20
C ALA A 296 0.03 25.35 36.04
N ARG A 297 0.33 25.07 37.32
CA ARG A 297 -0.68 24.86 38.35
C ARG A 297 -1.04 26.23 38.91
N GLY A 298 -2.34 26.53 38.92
CA GLY A 298 -2.86 27.75 39.52
C GLY A 298 -2.66 27.80 41.03
N SER A 299 -2.70 29.01 41.54
CA SER A 299 -3.02 29.29 42.94
C SER A 299 -3.63 30.69 43.03
N ASP A 300 -4.94 30.70 43.25
CA ASP A 300 -5.63 31.77 43.94
C ASP A 300 -5.06 31.92 45.37
N GLY A 301 -5.13 33.15 45.89
CA GLY A 301 -5.50 33.38 47.29
C GLY A 301 -4.44 33.19 48.37
N GLU A 302 -3.84 34.33 48.75
CA GLU A 302 -3.80 34.87 50.12
C GLU A 302 -3.12 34.14 51.30
N THR A 303 -2.38 34.99 52.03
CA THR A 303 -2.08 35.00 53.48
C THR A 303 -0.89 34.22 54.06
N ALA A 304 0.04 35.03 54.59
CA ALA A 304 0.65 35.01 55.92
C ALA A 304 1.52 33.81 56.38
N GLY A 305 2.63 34.16 57.02
CA GLY A 305 3.23 33.32 58.06
C GLY A 305 4.73 33.10 57.94
N ALA A 306 5.47 33.74 58.82
CA ALA A 306 6.89 33.55 59.09
C ALA A 306 7.26 32.10 59.44
N PHE A 307 8.53 31.72 59.26
CA PHE A 307 9.46 31.28 60.32
C PHE A 307 10.66 30.47 59.77
N LEU A 308 11.84 31.06 59.97
CA LEU A 308 13.12 30.53 60.46
C LEU A 308 13.68 29.12 60.05
N ASN A 309 14.93 29.22 59.60
CA ASN A 309 16.15 28.54 60.08
C ASN A 309 16.62 27.20 59.49
N GLY A 310 17.86 27.29 58.94
CA GLY A 310 19.00 26.42 59.24
C GLY A 310 19.05 25.07 58.49
N GLY A 311 20.15 24.61 57.92
CA GLY A 311 21.53 25.08 57.88
C GLY A 311 22.43 23.95 57.35
N ARG A 312 23.52 24.35 56.68
CA ARG A 312 24.82 23.67 56.50
C ARG A 312 24.90 22.31 55.78
N ALA A 313 25.36 22.41 54.52
CA ALA A 313 26.63 21.90 53.98
C ALA A 313 27.41 20.78 54.71
N ARG A 314 27.81 19.74 53.96
CA ARG A 314 29.24 19.50 53.62
C ARG A 314 29.43 18.38 52.58
N SER A 315 30.39 18.63 51.70
CA SER A 315 31.04 17.73 50.73
C SER A 315 32.06 16.82 51.41
N LYS A 316 32.39 15.67 50.78
CA LYS A 316 33.78 15.20 50.61
C LYS A 316 33.94 14.03 49.63
N ASN A 317 35.11 14.08 48.97
CA ASN A 317 35.68 13.25 47.90
C ASN A 317 36.20 11.86 48.32
N GLY A 318 36.55 11.05 47.31
CA GLY A 318 37.64 10.05 47.31
C GLY A 318 37.15 8.60 47.17
N SER A 319 37.80 7.62 46.53
CA SER A 319 38.97 7.48 45.65
C SER A 319 39.08 5.97 45.33
N ARG A 320 39.60 5.57 44.16
CA ARG A 320 39.87 4.15 43.76
C ARG A 320 41.05 3.53 44.56
N PRO A 321 41.29 2.19 44.49
CA PRO A 321 42.20 1.62 43.48
C PRO A 321 41.90 0.17 42.99
N ASP A 322 42.71 -0.25 42.00
CA ASP A 322 42.79 -1.53 41.23
C ASP A 322 43.28 -2.78 42.01
N ALA A 323 43.01 -3.98 41.47
CA ALA A 323 43.96 -5.11 41.44
C ALA A 323 43.62 -6.20 40.39
N ARG A 324 44.67 -6.86 39.87
CA ARG A 324 44.77 -7.76 38.69
C ARG A 324 44.72 -9.27 39.03
N THR A 325 44.83 -10.08 37.96
CA THR A 325 45.32 -11.48 37.78
C THR A 325 44.21 -12.50 37.47
N GLY A 326 44.31 -13.46 36.53
CA GLY A 326 45.34 -13.86 35.58
C GLY A 326 44.91 -15.15 34.82
N SER A 327 45.69 -15.50 33.79
CA SER A 327 45.73 -16.76 32.99
C SER A 327 45.02 -16.80 31.63
N ARG A 328 45.69 -17.47 30.69
CA ARG A 328 45.72 -17.31 29.23
C ARG A 328 45.72 -18.71 28.58
N VAL A 329 45.03 -18.84 27.42
CA VAL A 329 45.39 -19.61 26.19
C VAL A 329 45.19 -21.16 26.22
N PRO A 330 44.86 -21.88 25.10
CA PRO A 330 44.96 -21.49 23.68
C PRO A 330 43.73 -21.62 22.77
N ALA A 331 43.95 -21.03 21.59
CA ALA A 331 43.11 -20.92 20.42
C ALA A 331 43.08 -22.19 19.54
N GLY A 332 41.94 -22.37 18.87
CA GLY A 332 41.81 -23.09 17.60
C GLY A 332 40.87 -22.28 16.70
N THR A 333 41.38 -21.82 15.54
CA THR A 333 40.70 -20.95 14.56
C THR A 333 39.90 -21.78 13.52
N PRO A 334 39.10 -21.18 12.62
CA PRO A 334 37.67 -21.48 12.48
C PRO A 334 37.26 -21.90 11.04
N CYS A 335 35.97 -22.15 10.78
CA CYS A 335 35.36 -21.96 9.45
C CYS A 335 33.82 -21.82 9.54
N PRO A 336 33.15 -21.21 8.54
CA PRO A 336 32.21 -20.12 8.77
C PRO A 336 30.73 -20.44 8.46
N GLY A 337 29.82 -19.60 8.96
CA GLY A 337 28.44 -19.55 8.49
C GLY A 337 27.51 -18.76 9.41
N HIS A 338 27.30 -17.49 9.08
CA HIS A 338 26.62 -16.48 9.88
C HIS A 338 25.18 -16.83 10.32
N ALA A 339 24.97 -16.87 11.65
CA ALA A 339 23.66 -16.74 12.27
C ALA A 339 23.44 -15.28 12.68
N PHE A 340 22.38 -14.66 12.16
CA PHE A 340 21.93 -13.33 12.58
C PHE A 340 21.26 -13.42 13.95
N THR A 341 21.79 -12.69 14.92
CA THR A 341 21.20 -12.48 16.26
C THR A 341 20.06 -11.47 16.22
N VAL A 342 18.90 -11.87 16.75
CA VAL A 342 17.74 -11.01 17.03
C VAL A 342 17.88 -10.38 18.42
N PRO A 343 17.63 -9.07 18.63
CA PRO A 343 17.69 -8.49 19.96
C PRO A 343 16.54 -8.96 20.86
N ARG A 344 16.89 -9.31 22.11
CA ARG A 344 15.99 -9.62 23.22
C ARG A 344 15.16 -8.40 23.63
N ALA A 345 13.84 -8.52 23.55
CA ALA A 345 12.93 -7.86 24.49
C ALA A 345 11.66 -8.72 24.64
N ILE A 346 11.05 -8.67 25.82
CA ILE A 346 9.85 -9.39 26.26
C ILE A 346 10.12 -10.80 26.82
N ARG A 347 10.61 -10.83 28.07
CA ARG A 347 10.33 -11.89 29.04
C ARG A 347 9.50 -11.30 30.17
N THR A 348 8.32 -11.88 30.40
CA THR A 348 7.50 -12.02 31.62
C THR A 348 6.04 -12.09 31.14
N CYS A 349 5.19 -13.08 31.45
CA CYS A 349 5.04 -13.83 32.69
C CYS A 349 4.34 -15.16 32.39
N CYS A 350 4.97 -16.29 32.75
CA CYS A 350 4.31 -17.58 32.88
C CYS A 350 4.89 -18.25 34.12
N ARG A 351 4.13 -18.30 35.21
CA ARG A 351 4.22 -19.30 36.28
C ARG A 351 2.90 -19.38 37.03
N ARG A 352 2.23 -20.53 37.00
CA ARG A 352 2.21 -21.46 38.14
C ARG A 352 1.46 -22.76 37.80
N ASP A 353 2.07 -23.83 38.25
CA ASP A 353 1.71 -25.26 38.18
C ASP A 353 0.41 -25.61 38.92
N ARG A 354 -0.30 -26.66 38.47
CA ARG A 354 -0.40 -27.97 39.17
C ARG A 354 -1.26 -29.03 38.41
N PRO A 355 -1.10 -30.34 38.71
CA PRO A 355 -1.44 -31.47 37.82
C PRO A 355 -2.61 -32.36 38.31
N CYS A 356 -2.86 -33.42 37.52
CA CYS A 356 -3.65 -34.65 37.77
C CYS A 356 -5.17 -34.60 37.57
N CYS A 357 -5.64 -35.34 36.56
CA CYS A 357 -6.32 -36.62 36.80
C CYS A 357 -6.29 -37.48 35.53
N THR A 358 -5.68 -38.66 35.66
CA THR A 358 -5.73 -39.79 34.74
C THR A 358 -7.13 -40.40 34.69
N ALA A 359 -7.66 -40.63 33.49
CA ALA A 359 -8.68 -41.65 33.26
C ALA A 359 -8.45 -42.28 31.87
N ASN A 360 -8.04 -43.54 31.88
CA ASN A 360 -8.09 -44.46 30.75
C ASN A 360 -9.52 -44.53 30.20
N MET A 361 -9.72 -44.32 28.90
CA MET A 361 -10.67 -45.09 28.10
C MET A 361 -10.19 -45.20 26.65
N SER A 362 -10.40 -46.39 26.13
CA SER A 362 -9.93 -46.99 24.89
C SER A 362 -10.47 -46.38 23.59
N ALA A 363 -9.66 -46.55 22.55
CA ALA A 363 -9.93 -46.55 21.11
C ALA A 363 -11.38 -46.34 20.61
N SER A 364 -11.60 -45.31 19.79
CA SER A 364 -12.09 -45.48 18.41
C SER A 364 -12.04 -44.16 17.63
N SER A 365 -11.90 -44.31 16.32
CA SER A 365 -11.76 -43.32 15.26
C SER A 365 -12.71 -42.11 15.31
N ARG A 366 -12.19 -40.89 15.07
CA ARG A 366 -12.50 -40.00 13.92
C ARG A 366 -12.09 -38.55 14.22
N ASN A 367 -11.36 -37.97 13.26
CA ASN A 367 -11.00 -36.56 13.15
C ASN A 367 -12.19 -35.62 13.40
N ARG A 368 -12.09 -34.75 14.42
CA ARG A 368 -12.78 -33.46 14.49
C ARG A 368 -11.76 -32.38 14.86
N PRO A 369 -11.78 -31.19 14.23
CA PRO A 369 -10.91 -30.08 14.62
C PRO A 369 -11.39 -29.43 15.93
N PRO A 370 -10.51 -28.74 16.68
CA PRO A 370 -10.82 -28.24 18.01
C PRO A 370 -11.79 -27.04 17.98
N HIS A 371 -12.76 -27.05 18.90
CA HIS A 371 -13.62 -25.91 19.20
C HIS A 371 -12.84 -24.82 19.94
N TYR A 372 -12.80 -23.61 19.41
CA TYR A 372 -12.29 -22.44 20.12
C TYR A 372 -13.42 -21.82 20.97
N CYS A 373 -13.28 -21.90 22.29
CA CYS A 373 -14.22 -21.30 23.25
C CYS A 373 -13.86 -19.82 23.46
N ARG A 374 -14.65 -18.88 22.93
CA ARG A 374 -14.56 -17.46 23.32
C ARG A 374 -15.50 -17.21 24.50
N ARG A 375 -14.98 -16.66 25.60
CA ARG A 375 -15.80 -15.96 26.60
C ARG A 375 -16.38 -14.70 25.94
N THR A 376 -17.69 -14.62 25.83
CA THR A 376 -18.44 -13.38 25.58
C THR A 376 -19.15 -12.98 26.87
N ALA A 377 -19.02 -11.71 27.26
CA ALA A 377 -19.92 -11.09 28.25
C ALA A 377 -21.24 -10.67 27.55
N PRO A 378 -22.36 -10.56 28.28
CA PRO A 378 -23.65 -11.08 27.82
C PRO A 378 -24.48 -10.05 27.04
N GLY A 379 -25.27 -10.55 26.07
CA GLY A 379 -26.43 -9.83 25.55
C GLY A 379 -26.63 -10.00 24.04
N LYS A 380 -27.64 -10.82 23.67
CA LYS A 380 -28.22 -11.05 22.34
C LYS A 380 -27.48 -12.04 21.43
N ALA A 381 -27.84 -13.32 21.59
CA ALA A 381 -27.59 -14.37 20.61
C ALA A 381 -28.61 -14.28 19.45
N ARG A 382 -28.13 -14.36 18.21
CA ARG A 382 -28.92 -14.88 17.07
C ARG A 382 -28.13 -16.03 16.47
N CYS A 383 -28.72 -17.21 16.45
CA CYS A 383 -28.21 -18.39 15.78
C CYS A 383 -28.41 -18.24 14.26
N TRP A 384 -27.38 -18.51 13.46
CA TRP A 384 -27.55 -18.91 12.06
C TRP A 384 -26.97 -20.31 11.92
N ALA A 385 -27.86 -21.28 11.73
CA ALA A 385 -27.51 -22.66 11.49
C ALA A 385 -27.00 -22.82 10.05
N SER A 386 -25.84 -23.46 9.92
CA SER A 386 -25.33 -24.03 8.68
C SER A 386 -26.24 -25.16 8.21
N SER A 387 -26.72 -25.11 6.97
CA SER A 387 -27.22 -26.30 6.28
C SER A 387 -26.74 -26.34 4.84
N THR A 388 -25.80 -27.25 4.59
CA THR A 388 -25.56 -27.86 3.29
C THR A 388 -26.49 -29.07 3.17
N ALA A 389 -27.34 -29.11 2.13
CA ALA A 389 -27.70 -30.35 1.42
C ALA A 389 -28.66 -30.05 0.26
N ALA A 390 -28.35 -30.62 -0.89
CA ALA A 390 -29.19 -30.69 -2.07
C ALA A 390 -30.44 -31.56 -1.82
N SER A 391 -31.58 -31.20 -2.42
CA SER A 391 -32.51 -32.20 -2.98
C SER A 391 -33.37 -31.57 -4.08
N TRP A 392 -33.28 -32.18 -5.26
CA TRP A 392 -34.29 -32.09 -6.31
C TRP A 392 -35.45 -33.00 -5.90
N MET A 393 -36.68 -32.50 -5.85
CA MET A 393 -37.90 -33.28 -6.09
C MET A 393 -39.10 -32.35 -6.33
N ARG A 394 -39.85 -32.66 -7.40
CA ARG A 394 -41.05 -31.95 -7.89
C ARG A 394 -42.22 -32.08 -6.90
N PRO A 395 -43.15 -31.12 -6.82
CA PRO A 395 -44.46 -31.36 -6.22
C PRO A 395 -45.48 -31.83 -7.28
N ARG A 396 -46.04 -33.02 -7.09
CA ARG A 396 -47.38 -33.39 -7.56
C ARG A 396 -48.38 -32.89 -6.52
N ALA A 397 -49.37 -32.11 -6.95
CA ALA A 397 -50.52 -31.75 -6.14
C ALA A 397 -51.65 -32.75 -6.37
N CYS A 398 -52.11 -33.39 -5.28
CA CYS A 398 -53.44 -33.99 -5.20
C CYS A 398 -54.39 -32.96 -4.58
N ALA A 399 -55.58 -32.84 -5.18
CA ALA A 399 -56.69 -31.99 -4.74
C ALA A 399 -57.37 -32.53 -3.46
N PRO A 400 -58.15 -31.69 -2.77
CA PRO A 400 -59.28 -32.15 -1.98
C PRO A 400 -60.63 -31.62 -2.52
N SER A 401 -61.60 -32.55 -2.51
CA SER A 401 -63.08 -32.43 -2.59
C SER A 401 -63.72 -31.68 -3.75
#